data_AF-A0A337S970-F1
#
_entry.id   AF-A0A337S970-F1
#
_cell.length_a   1.000
_cell.length_b   1.000
_cell.length_c   1.000
_cell.angle_alpha   90.00
_cell.angle_beta   90.00
_cell.angle_gamma   90.00
#
_symmetry.space_group_name_H-M   'P 1'
#
loop_
_entity.id
_entity.type
_entity.pdbx_description
1 polymer ?
#
loop_
_entity_poly.entity_id
_entity_poly.type
_entity_poly.pdbx_seq_one_letter_code
_entity_poly.pdbx_strand_id
1 'polypeptide(L)'
;MRDRLLERIADEERRVQEQPLGMAFVTFQEKSMATYILKDFNACKCQSLRCKGEPQPSSCSAELRISKWTVSFATYPEDICW
;
A
#
# COMPACT_ATOMS: atom_id res chain seq x y z
N MET A 1 15.03 10.12 -33.87
CA MET A 1 13.82 9.46 -33.33
C MET A 1 14.09 8.79 -31.99
N ARG A 2 15.15 7.99 -31.86
CA ARG A 2 15.60 7.38 -30.59
C ARG A 2 15.84 8.40 -29.48
N ASP A 3 16.59 9.47 -29.76
CA ASP A 3 16.96 10.45 -28.74
C ASP A 3 15.75 11.19 -28.17
N ARG A 4 14.79 11.54 -29.02
CA ARG A 4 13.50 12.12 -28.61
C ARG A 4 12.67 11.18 -27.73
N LEU A 5 12.79 9.86 -27.92
CA LEU A 5 12.09 8.88 -27.06
C LEU A 5 12.77 8.78 -25.70
N LEU A 6 14.11 8.78 -25.66
CA LEU A 6 14.87 8.75 -24.41
C LEU A 6 14.62 10.01 -23.56
N GLU A 7 14.58 11.18 -24.21
CA GLU A 7 14.25 12.44 -23.54
C GLU A 7 12.85 12.40 -22.90
N ARG A 8 11.86 11.88 -23.62
CA ARG A 8 10.50 11.69 -23.07
C ARG A 8 10.46 10.71 -21.91
N ILE A 9 11.20 9.61 -21.96
CA ILE A 9 11.27 8.65 -20.86
C ILE A 9 11.84 9.32 -19.60
N ALA A 10 12.95 10.04 -19.75
CA ALA A 10 13.60 10.74 -18.64
C ALA A 10 12.69 11.82 -18.01
N ASP A 11 11.95 12.55 -18.84
CA ASP A 11 10.98 13.52 -18.35
C ASP A 11 9.81 12.86 -17.60
N GLU A 12 9.27 11.74 -18.10
CA GLU A 12 8.22 11.00 -17.38
C GLU A 12 8.72 10.40 -16.07
N GLU A 13 9.93 9.83 -16.04
CA GLU A 13 10.55 9.30 -14.81
C GLU A 13 10.64 10.37 -13.71
N ARG A 14 11.01 11.60 -14.07
CA ARG A 14 11.03 12.73 -13.15
C ARG A 14 9.63 13.12 -12.68
N ARG A 15 8.67 13.21 -13.60
CA ARG A 15 7.29 13.61 -13.29
C ARG A 15 6.57 12.62 -12.38
N VAL A 16 6.83 11.32 -12.53
CA VAL A 16 6.22 10.27 -11.69
C VAL A 16 6.62 10.42 -10.23
N GLN A 17 7.83 10.90 -9.93
CA GLN A 17 8.27 11.12 -8.53
C GLN A 17 7.44 12.20 -7.82
N GLU A 18 6.89 13.16 -8.54
CA GLU A 18 6.08 14.26 -7.98
C GLU A 18 4.60 13.87 -7.79
N GLN A 19 4.16 12.73 -8.33
CA GLN A 19 2.76 12.30 -8.33
C GLN A 19 2.62 10.85 -7.80
N PRO A 20 2.80 10.63 -6.49
CA PRO A 20 2.68 9.29 -5.92
C PRO A 20 1.24 8.78 -5.99
N LEU A 21 1.07 7.51 -6.34
CA LEU A 21 -0.23 6.85 -6.47
C LEU A 21 -0.95 6.66 -5.12
N GLY A 22 -0.23 6.78 -3.99
CA GLY A 22 -0.79 6.60 -2.65
C GLY A 22 -0.98 5.13 -2.24
N MET A 23 -0.28 4.21 -2.90
CA MET A 23 -0.24 2.79 -2.56
C MET A 23 1.17 2.22 -2.72
N ALA A 24 1.42 1.05 -2.11
CA ALA A 24 2.68 0.33 -2.23
C ALA A 24 2.44 -1.18 -2.10
N PHE A 25 3.34 -1.96 -2.72
CA PHE A 25 3.47 -3.39 -2.45
C PHE A 25 4.55 -3.60 -1.39
N VAL A 26 4.24 -4.36 -0.35
CA VAL A 26 5.17 -4.65 0.75
C VAL A 26 5.36 -6.15 0.86
N THR A 27 6.61 -6.59 0.85
CA THR A 27 7.00 -8.00 0.96
C THR A 27 7.57 -8.31 2.34
N PHE A 28 7.31 -9.50 2.85
CA PHE A 28 7.82 -9.99 4.13
C PHE A 28 8.57 -11.31 3.94
N GLN A 29 9.46 -11.64 4.87
CA GLN A 29 10.24 -12.88 4.84
C GLN A 29 9.33 -14.13 4.88
N GLU A 30 8.26 -14.06 5.67
CA GLU A 30 7.31 -15.16 5.81
C GLU A 30 5.86 -14.72 5.57
N LYS A 31 5.06 -15.65 5.05
CA LYS A 31 3.60 -15.46 4.90
C LYS A 31 2.90 -15.18 6.23
N SER A 32 3.42 -15.74 7.33
CA SER A 32 2.92 -15.56 8.68
C SER A 32 2.89 -14.07 9.08
N MET A 33 3.94 -13.31 8.74
CA MET A 33 4.06 -11.88 9.04
C MET A 33 3.02 -11.05 8.28
N ALA A 34 2.88 -11.28 6.98
CA ALA A 34 1.85 -10.60 6.17
C ALA A 34 0.44 -10.93 6.67
N THR A 35 0.20 -12.19 7.08
CA THR A 35 -1.08 -12.63 7.65
C THR A 35 -1.35 -11.96 9.00
N TYR A 36 -0.33 -11.77 9.85
CA TYR A 36 -0.45 -11.06 11.12
C TYR A 36 -0.90 -9.61 10.90
N ILE A 37 -0.24 -8.89 9.99
CA ILE A 37 -0.59 -7.51 9.65
C ILE A 37 -2.00 -7.43 9.06
N LEU A 38 -2.35 -8.34 8.14
CA LEU A 38 -3.69 -8.36 7.55
C LEU A 38 -4.78 -8.55 8.62
N LYS A 39 -4.54 -9.43 9.61
CA LYS A 39 -5.48 -9.66 10.70
C LYS A 39 -5.64 -8.43 11.59
N ASP A 40 -4.53 -7.75 11.90
CA ASP A 40 -4.53 -6.54 12.71
C ASP A 40 -5.35 -5.41 12.05
N PHE A 41 -5.06 -5.11 10.77
CA PHE A 41 -5.78 -4.07 10.03
C PHE A 41 -7.24 -4.41 9.69
N ASN A 42 -7.62 -5.69 9.79
CA ASN A 42 -9.00 -6.14 9.61
C ASN A 42 -9.68 -6.56 10.93
N ALA A 43 -9.04 -6.35 12.08
CA ALA A 43 -9.58 -6.73 13.37
C ALA A 43 -10.82 -5.87 13.68
N CYS A 44 -11.94 -6.56 13.94
CA CYS A 44 -13.26 -6.00 14.25
C CYS A 44 -14.02 -5.32 13.09
N LYS A 45 -14.89 -6.11 12.45
CA LYS A 45 -16.08 -5.65 11.70
C LYS A 45 -17.33 -6.20 12.38
N CYS A 46 -17.65 -5.72 13.58
CA CYS A 46 -18.94 -6.05 14.21
C CYS A 46 -20.05 -5.51 13.29
N GLN A 47 -20.95 -6.37 12.82
CA GLN A 47 -21.98 -6.01 11.83
C GLN A 47 -23.03 -5.00 12.34
N SER A 48 -22.98 -4.58 13.60
CA SER A 48 -24.00 -3.70 14.22
C SER A 48 -23.46 -2.65 15.21
N LEU A 49 -22.19 -2.72 15.62
CA LEU A 49 -21.55 -1.68 16.44
C LEU A 49 -20.29 -1.21 15.74
N ARG A 50 -20.10 0.11 15.65
CA ARG A 50 -18.91 0.77 15.09
C ARG A 50 -17.69 0.58 15.98
N CYS A 51 -17.31 -0.66 16.23
CA CYS A 51 -16.02 -0.99 16.80
C CYS A 51 -15.09 -1.21 15.60
N LYS A 52 -14.54 -0.14 15.02
CA LYS A 52 -13.31 -0.28 14.24
C LYS A 52 -12.20 -0.37 15.28
N GLY A 53 -11.62 -1.55 15.46
CA GLY A 53 -10.37 -1.64 16.21
C GLY A 53 -9.33 -0.86 15.42
N GLU A 54 -8.68 0.13 16.04
CA GLU A 54 -7.48 0.70 15.44
C GLU A 54 -6.41 -0.40 15.37
N PRO A 55 -5.66 -0.51 14.26
CA PRO A 55 -4.53 -1.43 14.17
C PRO A 55 -3.52 -1.15 15.29
N GLN A 56 -2.65 -2.11 15.59
CA GLN A 56 -1.64 -2.00 16.64
C GLN A 56 -0.85 -0.68 16.49
N PRO A 57 -0.91 0.24 17.47
CA PRO A 57 -0.28 1.55 17.34
C PRO A 57 1.24 1.48 17.47
N SER A 58 1.92 2.45 16.86
CA SER A 58 3.34 2.73 16.96
C SER A 58 3.58 4.23 17.14
N SER A 59 4.83 4.62 17.41
CA SER A 59 5.22 6.04 17.53
C SER A 59 4.87 6.89 16.30
N CYS A 60 4.70 6.27 15.13
CA CYS A 60 4.44 6.96 13.87
C CYS A 60 2.96 6.87 13.42
N SER A 61 2.10 6.16 14.16
CA SER A 61 0.73 5.87 13.71
C SER A 61 -0.12 7.11 13.44
N ALA A 62 0.05 8.18 14.23
CA ALA A 62 -0.70 9.42 14.06
C ALA A 62 -0.28 10.18 12.80
N GLU A 63 1.03 10.28 12.56
CA GLU A 63 1.60 10.93 11.37
C GLU A 63 1.19 10.19 10.09
N LEU A 64 1.29 8.85 10.12
CA LEU A 64 0.97 7.99 8.99
C LEU A 64 -0.54 7.78 8.76
N ARG A 65 -1.38 8.16 9.73
CA ARG A 65 -2.84 8.03 9.68
C ARG A 65 -3.28 6.62 9.29
N ILE A 66 -2.69 5.62 9.95
CA ILE A 66 -2.86 4.19 9.61
C ILE A 66 -4.33 3.71 9.63
N SER A 67 -5.20 4.41 10.36
CA SER A 67 -6.65 4.18 10.39
C SER A 67 -7.35 4.36 9.03
N LYS A 68 -6.70 5.04 8.08
CA LYS A 68 -7.19 5.25 6.72
C LYS A 68 -6.65 4.23 5.72
N TRP A 69 -5.73 3.37 6.12
CA TRP A 69 -5.09 2.42 5.21
C TRP A 69 -6.02 1.25 4.95
N THR A 70 -5.99 0.76 3.71
CA THR A 70 -6.62 -0.51 3.34
C THR A 70 -5.51 -1.51 3.05
N VAL A 71 -5.55 -2.65 3.74
CA VAL A 71 -4.53 -3.70 3.61
C VAL A 71 -5.19 -4.97 3.08
N SER A 72 -4.62 -5.50 1.99
CA SER A 72 -5.01 -6.76 1.36
C SER A 72 -3.78 -7.49 0.83
N PHE A 73 -3.92 -8.79 0.58
CA PHE A 73 -2.90 -9.50 -0.20
C PHE A 73 -2.89 -8.97 -1.63
N ALA A 74 -1.69 -8.79 -2.18
CA ALA A 74 -1.51 -8.55 -3.60
C ALA A 74 -1.78 -9.83 -4.39
N THR A 75 -2.29 -9.67 -5.61
CA THR A 75 -2.32 -10.77 -6.58
C THR A 75 -0.93 -10.99 -7.19
N TYR A 76 -0.79 -12.02 -8.03
CA TYR A 76 0.44 -12.26 -8.77
C TYR A 76 0.75 -11.07 -9.71
N PRO A 77 2.02 -10.71 -9.93
CA PRO A 77 2.39 -9.56 -10.77
C PRO A 77 1.79 -9.59 -12.18
N GLU A 78 1.58 -10.78 -12.73
CA GLU A 78 1.02 -11.03 -14.06
C GLU A 78 -0.50 -10.78 -14.11
N ASP A 79 -1.17 -10.79 -12.97
CA ASP A 79 -2.62 -10.57 -12.83
C ASP A 79 -2.96 -9.10 -12.55
N ILE A 80 -1.97 -8.21 -12.48
CA ILE A 80 -2.16 -6.77 -12.22
C ILE A 80 -2.29 -6.02 -13.54
N CYS A 81 -3.36 -5.23 -13.69
CA CYS A 81 -3.45 -4.20 -14.72
C CYS A 81 -2.71 -2.95 -14.23
N TRP A 82 -1.45 -2.81 -14.63
CA TRP A 82 -0.56 -1.69 -14.28
C TRP A 82 -0.98 -0.35 -14.90
#